data_AF-A0AAF0JTP5-F1
#
_entry.id   AF-A0AAF0JTP5-F1
#
_cell.length_a   1.000
_cell.length_b   1.000
_cell.length_c   1.000
_cell.angle_alpha   90.00
_cell.angle_beta   90.00
_cell.angle_gamma   90.00
#
_symmetry.space_group_name_H-M   'P 1'
#
loop_
_entity.id
_entity.type
_entity.pdbx_description
1 polymer ?
#
loop_
_entity_poly.entity_id
_entity_poly.type
_entity_poly.pdbx_seq_one_letter_code
_entity_poly.pdbx_strand_id
1 'polypeptide(L)'
;MRDFDLIEKFDREVEKKGVRIKDADQMKVLENVFDDQTLLALYKLVHKGKISVIGGSISTGKEANVFYAEDAEGKSIVIKIYRIQSANFNTMGEYMAGDPRFSSVRKSKKEVIFAWTKKEYSNLIRARDAGIRCPEALFFDRNILLMEFCGEDEKAYPQLRQVKIDNEEGKRLYHAILADINTLFNKANLVHADLSEFNILYDGEEHIIIDMGQAVTPEHPGAVKFLVRDIKNINRYFSRFCDTRDEEEIFKDIVGKHRMEP
;
A
#
# COMPACT_ATOMS: atom_id res chain seq x y z
N MET A 1 -10.54 30.65 7.65
CA MET A 1 -10.54 31.74 6.65
C MET A 1 -9.53 31.46 5.52
N ARG A 2 -8.29 30.99 5.80
CA ARG A 2 -7.31 30.62 4.74
C ARG A 2 -7.64 29.31 4.00
N ASP A 3 -8.17 28.30 4.71
CA ASP A 3 -8.45 26.98 4.12
C ASP A 3 -9.59 27.02 3.08
N PHE A 4 -10.59 27.89 3.27
CA PHE A 4 -11.76 27.99 2.39
C PHE A 4 -11.39 28.57 1.00
N ASP A 5 -10.51 29.57 0.95
CA ASP A 5 -10.05 30.18 -0.31
C ASP A 5 -9.20 29.23 -1.16
N LEU A 6 -8.44 28.33 -0.53
CA LEU A 6 -7.62 27.34 -1.22
C LEU A 6 -8.46 26.20 -1.81
N ILE A 7 -9.50 25.79 -1.10
CA ILE A 7 -10.46 24.79 -1.57
C ILE A 7 -11.25 25.33 -2.76
N GLU A 8 -11.88 26.51 -2.65
CA GLU A 8 -12.59 27.10 -3.79
C GLU A 8 -11.68 27.31 -5.01
N LYS A 9 -10.41 27.66 -4.77
CA LYS A 9 -9.43 27.80 -5.83
C LYS A 9 -9.05 26.46 -6.45
N PHE A 10 -8.91 25.41 -5.64
CA PHE A 10 -8.68 24.05 -6.13
C PHE A 10 -9.84 23.61 -7.02
N ASP A 11 -11.08 23.78 -6.55
CA ASP A 11 -12.29 23.37 -7.26
C ASP A 11 -12.42 24.06 -8.61
N ARG A 12 -12.29 25.40 -8.62
CA ARG A 12 -12.32 26.18 -9.87
C ARG A 12 -11.20 25.77 -10.83
N GLU A 13 -10.02 25.43 -10.33
CA GLU A 13 -8.90 25.08 -11.18
C GLU A 13 -8.96 23.64 -11.71
N VAL A 14 -9.48 22.71 -10.92
CA VAL A 14 -9.82 21.34 -11.33
C VAL A 14 -10.90 21.38 -12.41
N GLU A 15 -11.94 22.18 -12.20
CA GLU A 15 -13.03 22.41 -13.17
C GLU A 15 -12.50 23.04 -14.47
N LYS A 16 -11.66 24.09 -14.40
CA LYS A 16 -11.01 24.70 -15.58
C LYS A 16 -10.14 23.72 -16.37
N LYS A 17 -9.55 22.72 -15.71
CA LYS A 17 -8.74 21.68 -16.36
C LYS A 17 -9.58 20.53 -16.91
N GLY A 18 -10.90 20.59 -16.75
CA GLY A 18 -11.81 19.56 -17.23
C GLY A 18 -11.72 18.25 -16.44
N VAL A 19 -11.15 18.28 -15.22
CA VAL A 19 -11.13 17.09 -14.37
C VAL A 19 -12.54 16.82 -13.87
N ARG A 20 -13.01 15.59 -14.07
CA ARG A 20 -14.32 15.16 -13.60
C ARG A 20 -14.22 14.65 -12.16
N ILE A 21 -15.07 15.18 -11.30
CA ILE A 21 -15.34 14.62 -9.97
C ILE A 21 -16.69 13.90 -10.07
N LYS A 22 -16.68 12.57 -9.87
CA LYS A 22 -17.88 11.74 -10.12
C LYS A 22 -18.99 11.92 -9.07
N ASP A 23 -18.71 12.51 -7.91
CA ASP A 23 -19.68 12.69 -6.83
C ASP A 23 -19.35 13.92 -5.95
N ALA A 24 -20.32 14.82 -5.77
CA ALA A 24 -20.15 16.07 -5.01
C ALA A 24 -20.02 15.85 -3.49
N ASP A 25 -20.57 14.76 -2.95
CA ASP A 25 -20.38 14.42 -1.52
C ASP A 25 -18.99 13.82 -1.25
N GLN A 26 -18.35 13.24 -2.27
CA GLN A 26 -16.96 12.78 -2.18
C GLN A 26 -15.98 13.95 -2.15
N MET A 27 -16.34 15.07 -2.79
CA MET A 27 -15.58 16.32 -2.71
C MET A 27 -15.49 16.82 -1.26
N LYS A 28 -16.57 16.74 -0.48
CA LYS A 28 -16.57 17.07 0.96
C LYS A 28 -15.66 16.14 1.79
N VAL A 29 -15.48 14.89 1.37
CA VAL A 29 -14.52 13.97 1.99
C VAL A 29 -13.09 14.39 1.64
N LEU A 30 -12.83 14.80 0.39
CA LEU A 30 -11.54 15.36 -0.02
C LEU A 30 -11.22 16.65 0.78
N GLU A 31 -12.21 17.53 0.96
CA GLU A 31 -12.08 18.81 1.68
C GLU A 31 -11.76 18.66 3.17
N ASN A 32 -12.39 17.72 3.88
CA ASN A 32 -12.18 17.54 5.32
C ASN A 32 -10.91 16.74 5.67
N VAL A 33 -10.24 16.18 4.67
CA VAL A 33 -9.14 15.22 4.86
C VAL A 33 -7.78 15.79 4.47
N PHE A 34 -7.74 16.82 3.62
CA PHE A 34 -6.49 17.32 3.04
C PHE A 34 -6.04 18.64 3.66
N ASP A 35 -4.75 18.72 3.99
CA ASP A 35 -4.12 20.00 4.29
C ASP A 35 -3.75 20.75 2.99
N ASP A 36 -3.48 22.05 3.10
CA ASP A 36 -3.11 22.91 1.97
C ASP A 36 -1.98 22.34 1.10
N GLN A 37 -1.03 21.63 1.73
CA GLN A 37 0.11 21.04 1.02
C GLN A 37 -0.31 19.83 0.19
N THR A 38 -1.20 19.00 0.74
CA THR A 38 -1.79 17.84 0.05
C THR A 38 -2.63 18.31 -1.14
N LEU A 39 -3.48 19.33 -0.96
CA LEU A 39 -4.26 19.93 -2.05
C LEU A 39 -3.36 20.47 -3.17
N LEU A 40 -2.28 21.18 -2.81
CA LEU A 40 -1.31 21.66 -3.80
C LEU A 40 -0.55 20.52 -4.51
N ALA A 41 -0.33 19.37 -3.85
CA ALA A 41 0.24 18.18 -4.49
C ALA A 41 -0.72 17.59 -5.51
N LEU A 42 -1.96 17.37 -5.10
CA LEU A 42 -3.00 16.84 -5.95
C LEU A 42 -3.23 17.74 -7.18
N TYR A 43 -3.25 19.07 -6.98
CA TYR A 43 -3.32 20.04 -8.06
C TYR A 43 -2.18 19.90 -9.08
N LYS A 44 -0.94 19.74 -8.60
CA LYS A 44 0.22 19.54 -9.50
C LYS A 44 0.09 18.25 -10.30
N LEU A 45 -0.47 17.18 -9.72
CA LEU A 45 -0.67 15.91 -10.41
C LEU A 45 -1.72 16.05 -11.51
N VAL A 46 -2.84 16.70 -11.21
CA VAL A 46 -3.87 17.08 -12.20
C VAL A 46 -3.28 17.93 -13.32
N HIS A 47 -2.55 19.00 -12.97
CA HIS A 47 -1.95 19.90 -13.96
C HIS A 47 -0.94 19.19 -14.88
N LYS A 48 -0.25 18.16 -14.38
CA LYS A 48 0.69 17.34 -15.16
C LYS A 48 0.00 16.24 -15.97
N GLY A 49 -1.33 16.17 -15.98
CA GLY A 49 -2.09 15.13 -16.68
C GLY A 49 -1.93 13.74 -16.05
N LYS A 50 -1.52 13.65 -14.78
CA LYS A 50 -1.39 12.37 -14.07
C LYS A 50 -2.73 11.87 -13.52
N ILE A 51 -3.69 12.77 -13.37
CA ILE A 51 -5.06 12.48 -12.94
C ILE A 51 -6.00 13.31 -13.83
N SER A 52 -7.00 12.66 -14.41
CA SER A 52 -8.07 13.28 -15.22
C SER A 52 -9.45 13.14 -14.55
N VAL A 53 -9.64 12.13 -13.70
CA VAL A 53 -10.88 11.89 -12.96
C VAL A 53 -10.52 11.55 -11.52
N ILE A 54 -11.27 12.10 -10.56
CA ILE A 54 -11.24 11.67 -9.16
C ILE A 54 -12.62 11.09 -8.83
N GLY A 55 -12.65 9.83 -8.42
CA GLY A 55 -13.86 9.13 -8.02
C GLY A 55 -13.90 8.80 -6.53
N GLY A 56 -14.56 7.69 -6.23
CA GLY A 56 -14.93 7.30 -4.85
C GLY A 56 -13.79 7.02 -3.91
N SER A 57 -14.04 7.26 -2.62
CA SER A 57 -13.20 6.71 -1.57
C SER A 57 -13.34 5.19 -1.56
N ILE A 58 -12.21 4.51 -1.75
CA ILE A 58 -12.10 3.05 -1.66
C ILE A 58 -11.94 2.64 -0.20
N SER A 59 -11.13 3.39 0.56
CA SER A 59 -10.88 3.12 1.97
C SER A 59 -10.50 4.39 2.72
N THR A 60 -11.05 4.54 3.93
CA THR A 60 -10.65 5.59 4.88
C THR A 60 -10.03 4.95 6.10
N GLY A 61 -8.71 5.06 6.23
CA GLY A 61 -7.94 4.50 7.34
C GLY A 61 -7.42 5.56 8.32
N LYS A 62 -6.86 5.09 9.43
CA LYS A 62 -6.14 5.94 10.40
C LYS A 62 -4.86 6.55 9.81
N GLU A 63 -4.22 5.83 8.89
CA GLU A 63 -2.90 6.15 8.36
C GLU A 63 -2.96 6.77 6.95
N ALA A 64 -3.91 6.33 6.12
CA ALA A 64 -4.09 6.84 4.77
C ALA A 64 -5.55 6.78 4.34
N ASN A 65 -5.90 7.58 3.33
CA ASN A 65 -7.15 7.47 2.60
C ASN A 65 -6.82 7.07 1.16
N VAL A 66 -7.67 6.24 0.58
CA VAL A 66 -7.49 5.64 -0.74
C VAL A 66 -8.68 6.02 -1.59
N PHE A 67 -8.43 6.57 -2.77
CA PHE A 67 -9.46 7.01 -3.71
C PHE A 67 -9.24 6.38 -5.08
N TYR A 68 -10.34 6.09 -5.77
CA TYR A 68 -10.33 5.76 -7.19
C TYR A 68 -10.05 7.03 -8.01
N ALA A 69 -9.32 6.86 -9.11
CA ALA A 69 -9.10 7.91 -10.09
C ALA A 69 -8.85 7.31 -11.48
N GLU A 70 -8.80 8.17 -12.49
CA GLU A 70 -8.33 7.81 -13.84
C GLU A 70 -7.22 8.76 -14.25
N ASP A 71 -6.27 8.24 -15.04
CA ASP A 71 -5.25 9.08 -15.68
C ASP A 71 -5.76 9.72 -16.99
N ALA A 72 -4.91 10.49 -17.67
CA ALA A 72 -5.29 11.16 -18.92
C ALA A 72 -5.65 10.19 -20.08
N GLU A 73 -5.27 8.92 -19.98
CA GLU A 73 -5.59 7.88 -20.98
C GLU A 73 -6.85 7.08 -20.60
N GLY A 74 -7.47 7.39 -19.45
CA GLY A 74 -8.64 6.68 -18.95
C GLY A 74 -8.30 5.38 -18.21
N LYS A 75 -7.02 5.13 -17.89
CA LYS A 75 -6.62 3.97 -17.09
C LYS A 75 -7.01 4.20 -15.64
N SER A 76 -7.67 3.22 -15.02
CA SER A 76 -8.00 3.23 -13.59
C SER A 76 -6.74 3.20 -12.73
N ILE A 77 -6.64 4.13 -11.79
CA ILE A 77 -5.53 4.28 -10.84
C ILE A 77 -6.08 4.53 -9.43
N VAL A 78 -5.20 4.42 -8.45
CA VAL A 78 -5.45 4.72 -7.05
C VAL A 78 -4.68 5.95 -6.63
N ILE A 79 -5.34 6.84 -5.90
CA ILE A 79 -4.71 7.92 -5.14
C ILE A 79 -4.67 7.51 -3.67
N LYS A 80 -3.50 7.11 -3.17
CA LYS A 80 -3.27 6.83 -1.74
C LYS A 80 -2.64 8.05 -1.08
N ILE A 81 -3.33 8.62 -0.10
CA ILE A 81 -2.93 9.86 0.58
C ILE A 81 -2.70 9.57 2.06
N TYR A 82 -1.45 9.67 2.51
CA TYR A 82 -1.09 9.45 3.92
C TYR A 82 -1.48 10.65 4.77
N ARG A 83 -2.09 10.37 5.92
CA ARG A 83 -2.53 11.37 6.88
C ARG A 83 -1.33 11.82 7.72
N ILE A 84 -1.04 13.12 7.69
CA ILE A 84 0.09 13.69 8.43
C ILE A 84 -0.20 13.81 9.94
N GLN A 85 -1.43 14.17 10.30
CA GLN A 85 -1.77 14.50 11.70
C GLN A 85 -2.03 13.25 12.56
N SER A 86 -2.68 12.22 12.00
CA SER A 86 -3.08 11.00 12.71
C SER A 86 -2.10 9.85 12.60
N ALA A 87 -1.00 10.01 11.85
CA ALA A 87 0.02 8.98 11.75
C ALA A 87 0.65 8.65 13.10
N ASN A 88 0.72 7.36 13.44
CA ASN A 88 1.35 6.88 14.66
C ASN A 88 2.86 6.76 14.47
N PHE A 89 3.57 7.86 14.73
CA PHE A 89 5.02 7.96 14.53
C PHE A 89 5.84 6.95 15.33
N ASN A 90 5.33 6.46 16.46
CA ASN A 90 6.01 5.44 17.25
C ASN A 90 6.04 4.10 16.50
N THR A 91 4.91 3.70 15.93
CA THR A 91 4.79 2.48 15.13
C THR A 91 5.57 2.62 13.81
N MET A 92 5.52 3.79 13.16
CA MET A 92 6.34 4.04 11.96
C MET A 92 7.84 3.98 12.26
N GLY A 93 8.28 4.52 13.40
CA GLY A 93 9.68 4.45 13.82
C GLY A 93 10.22 3.02 13.88
N GLU A 94 9.39 2.04 14.27
CA GLU A 94 9.77 0.62 14.33
C GLU A 94 10.13 0.07 12.95
N TYR A 95 9.43 0.45 11.88
CA TYR A 95 9.67 -0.04 10.51
C TYR A 95 10.60 0.83 9.67
N MET A 96 11.14 1.91 10.26
CA MET A 96 12.15 2.80 9.66
C MET A 96 13.55 2.52 10.19
N ALA A 97 13.66 1.76 11.29
CA ALA A 97 14.92 1.57 11.99
C ALA A 97 15.96 0.89 11.09
N GLY A 98 17.13 1.52 10.93
CA GLY A 98 18.20 0.97 10.11
C GLY A 98 17.99 1.09 8.59
N ASP A 99 16.90 1.69 8.11
CA ASP A 99 16.69 1.94 6.69
C ASP A 99 17.44 3.23 6.25
N PRO A 100 18.45 3.14 5.36
CA PRO A 100 19.25 4.29 4.94
C PRO A 100 18.45 5.41 4.29
N ARG A 101 17.25 5.11 3.74
CA ARG A 101 16.35 6.11 3.14
C ARG A 101 15.87 7.14 4.16
N PHE A 102 15.98 6.84 5.46
CA PHE A 102 15.55 7.69 6.55
C PHE A 102 16.70 8.33 7.34
N SER A 103 17.98 8.00 7.04
CA SER A 103 19.13 8.44 7.83
C SER A 103 19.32 9.97 7.86
N SER A 104 18.89 10.67 6.80
CA SER A 104 18.97 12.12 6.65
C SER A 104 17.63 12.85 6.83
N VAL A 105 16.55 12.14 7.16
CA VAL A 105 15.21 12.72 7.31
C VAL A 105 15.16 13.48 8.63
N ARG A 106 14.95 14.80 8.56
CA ARG A 106 14.79 15.65 9.76
C ARG A 106 13.52 15.22 10.52
N LYS A 107 13.53 15.41 11.85
CA LYS A 107 12.53 14.88 12.81
C LYS A 107 11.09 15.42 12.64
N SER A 108 10.77 16.15 11.57
CA SER A 108 9.40 16.67 11.40
C SER A 108 8.47 15.56 10.93
N LYS A 109 7.25 15.55 11.51
CA LYS A 109 6.19 14.60 11.14
C LYS A 109 5.95 14.53 9.63
N LYS A 110 6.02 15.68 8.94
CA LYS A 110 5.78 15.79 7.49
C LYS A 110 6.85 15.08 6.67
N GLU A 111 8.12 15.33 6.97
CA GLU A 111 9.23 14.72 6.22
C GLU A 111 9.28 13.21 6.41
N VAL A 112 8.94 12.73 7.61
CA VAL A 112 8.78 11.29 7.88
C VAL A 112 7.70 10.67 6.99
N ILE A 113 6.53 11.33 6.88
CA ILE A 113 5.45 10.83 6.02
C ILE A 113 5.85 10.84 4.55
N PHE A 114 6.54 11.87 4.07
CA PHE A 114 6.98 11.91 2.67
C PHE A 114 8.01 10.82 2.37
N ALA A 115 8.93 10.58 3.31
CA ALA A 115 9.88 9.48 3.20
C ALA A 115 9.17 8.11 3.24
N TRP A 116 8.11 7.98 4.04
CA TRP A 116 7.27 6.78 4.08
C TRP A 116 6.52 6.53 2.77
N THR A 117 5.91 7.55 2.19
CA THR A 117 5.26 7.46 0.87
C THR A 117 6.27 7.05 -0.21
N LYS A 118 7.48 7.65 -0.18
CA LYS A 118 8.58 7.26 -1.08
C LYS A 118 9.06 5.82 -0.84
N LYS A 119 9.07 5.36 0.43
CA LYS A 119 9.40 3.99 0.82
C LYS A 119 8.43 3.00 0.18
N GLU A 120 7.12 3.22 0.31
CA GLU A 120 6.11 2.36 -0.31
C GLU A 120 6.22 2.34 -1.83
N TYR A 121 6.36 3.51 -2.47
CA TYR A 121 6.63 3.61 -3.91
C TYR A 121 7.82 2.74 -4.34
N SER A 122 8.94 2.82 -3.60
CA SER A 122 10.15 2.07 -3.91
C SER A 122 10.00 0.57 -3.65
N ASN A 123 9.25 0.19 -2.60
CA ASN A 123 9.02 -1.21 -2.24
C ASN A 123 8.11 -1.91 -3.25
N LEU A 124 7.06 -1.22 -3.75
CA LEU A 124 6.20 -1.75 -4.82
C LEU A 124 7.00 -2.02 -6.10
N ILE A 125 7.90 -1.13 -6.50
CA ILE A 125 8.78 -1.34 -7.66
C ILE A 125 9.65 -2.59 -7.45
N ARG A 126 10.35 -2.67 -6.30
CA ARG A 126 11.21 -3.83 -5.98
C ARG A 126 10.45 -5.16 -5.97
N ALA A 127 9.24 -5.17 -5.41
CA ALA A 127 8.41 -6.36 -5.37
C ALA A 127 7.98 -6.79 -6.78
N ARG A 128 7.52 -5.84 -7.60
CA ARG A 128 7.10 -6.11 -8.99
C ARG A 128 8.27 -6.58 -9.85
N ASP A 129 9.45 -5.97 -9.71
CA ASP A 129 10.69 -6.39 -10.38
C ASP A 129 11.10 -7.83 -10.01
N ALA A 130 10.78 -8.28 -8.79
CA ALA A 130 11.01 -9.65 -8.34
C ALA A 130 9.92 -10.65 -8.81
N GLY A 131 8.89 -10.17 -9.51
CA GLY A 131 7.78 -10.97 -10.02
C GLY A 131 6.58 -11.09 -9.07
N ILE A 132 6.54 -10.33 -7.98
CA ILE A 132 5.39 -10.32 -7.06
C ILE A 132 4.23 -9.60 -7.73
N ARG A 133 3.03 -10.21 -7.64
CA ARG A 133 1.80 -9.59 -8.10
C ARG A 133 1.33 -8.55 -7.08
N CYS A 134 1.67 -7.29 -7.33
CA CYS A 134 1.28 -6.13 -6.54
C CYS A 134 0.98 -4.91 -7.44
N PRO A 135 0.30 -3.87 -6.93
CA PRO A 135 0.00 -2.66 -7.72
C PRO A 135 1.25 -2.03 -8.35
N GLU A 136 1.15 -1.61 -9.61
CA GLU A 136 2.21 -0.82 -10.27
C GLU A 136 2.33 0.55 -9.60
N ALA A 137 3.52 0.91 -9.12
CA ALA A 137 3.74 2.24 -8.59
C ALA A 137 4.00 3.24 -9.72
N LEU A 138 3.06 4.18 -9.94
CA LEU A 138 3.09 5.08 -11.08
C LEU A 138 3.84 6.39 -10.76
N PHE A 139 3.53 7.00 -9.61
CA PHE A 139 4.11 8.28 -9.22
C PHE A 139 3.98 8.55 -7.72
N PHE A 140 4.83 9.42 -7.17
CA PHE A 140 4.61 9.98 -5.83
C PHE A 140 4.92 11.47 -5.78
N ASP A 141 4.15 12.24 -5.02
CA ASP A 141 4.46 13.63 -4.62
C ASP A 141 4.11 13.80 -3.15
N ARG A 142 5.10 14.09 -2.31
CA ARG A 142 4.92 14.32 -0.87
C ARG A 142 4.24 13.12 -0.20
N ASN A 143 3.02 13.28 0.31
CA ASN A 143 2.23 12.26 0.99
C ASN A 143 1.22 11.57 0.06
N ILE A 144 1.33 11.74 -1.26
CA ILE A 144 0.47 11.13 -2.27
C ILE A 144 1.26 10.09 -3.05
N LEU A 145 0.72 8.88 -3.13
CA LEU A 145 1.15 7.78 -3.99
C LEU A 145 0.06 7.50 -5.03
N LEU A 146 0.45 7.51 -6.31
CA LEU A 146 -0.36 7.02 -7.42
C LEU A 146 0.10 5.63 -7.80
N MET A 147 -0.84 4.69 -7.87
CA MET A 147 -0.56 3.30 -8.22
C MET A 147 -1.70 2.68 -9.04
N GLU A 148 -1.45 1.52 -9.64
CA GLU A 148 -2.45 0.72 -10.33
C GLU A 148 -3.68 0.45 -9.45
N PHE A 149 -4.86 0.55 -10.06
CA PHE A 149 -6.09 0.09 -9.44
C PHE A 149 -6.27 -1.42 -9.64
N CYS A 150 -6.37 -2.15 -8.54
CA CYS A 150 -6.64 -3.59 -8.55
C CYS A 150 -8.15 -3.81 -8.41
N GLY A 151 -8.86 -3.78 -9.54
CA GLY A 151 -10.29 -3.99 -9.60
C GLY A 151 -10.85 -3.78 -11.00
N GLU A 152 -12.16 -3.92 -11.14
CA GLU A 152 -12.90 -3.77 -12.40
C GLU A 152 -14.12 -2.88 -12.17
N ASP A 153 -14.56 -2.15 -13.19
CA ASP A 153 -15.75 -1.28 -13.14
C ASP A 153 -15.80 -0.35 -11.90
N GLU A 154 -14.66 0.31 -11.60
CA GLU A 154 -14.48 1.20 -10.45
C GLU A 154 -14.61 0.52 -9.07
N LYS A 155 -14.70 -0.82 -9.04
CA LYS A 155 -14.84 -1.62 -7.83
C LYS A 155 -13.56 -2.41 -7.56
N ALA A 156 -12.94 -2.13 -6.41
CA ALA A 156 -11.73 -2.83 -6.00
C ALA A 156 -12.03 -4.32 -5.78
N TYR A 157 -11.05 -5.18 -6.11
CA TYR A 157 -11.13 -6.58 -5.75
C TYR A 157 -11.27 -6.74 -4.23
N PRO A 158 -12.07 -7.72 -3.76
CA PRO A 158 -12.26 -7.93 -2.33
C PRO A 158 -10.96 -8.37 -1.65
N GLN A 159 -10.81 -8.00 -0.37
CA GLN A 159 -9.77 -8.58 0.47
C GLN A 159 -10.03 -10.08 0.65
N LEU A 160 -8.99 -10.88 0.76
CA LEU A 160 -9.08 -12.33 0.90
C LEU A 160 -9.97 -12.76 2.08
N ARG A 161 -9.99 -11.99 3.19
CA ARG A 161 -10.90 -12.21 4.32
C ARG A 161 -12.40 -12.17 3.95
N GLN A 162 -12.75 -11.45 2.90
CA GLN A 162 -14.13 -11.20 2.47
C GLN A 162 -14.61 -12.20 1.41
N VAL A 163 -13.71 -13.02 0.88
CA VAL A 163 -14.00 -13.99 -0.17
C VAL A 163 -14.38 -15.32 0.45
N LYS A 164 -15.36 -16.00 -0.17
CA LYS A 164 -15.66 -17.40 0.10
C LYS A 164 -14.89 -18.25 -0.91
N ILE A 165 -13.93 -19.02 -0.41
CA ILE A 165 -13.16 -19.98 -1.19
C ILE A 165 -13.37 -21.39 -0.59
N ASP A 166 -13.24 -22.41 -1.42
CA ASP A 166 -13.25 -23.80 -0.96
C ASP A 166 -11.85 -24.24 -0.48
N ASN A 167 -11.76 -25.49 -0.03
CA ASN A 167 -10.52 -26.03 0.53
C ASN A 167 -9.41 -26.20 -0.51
N GLU A 168 -9.75 -26.56 -1.76
CA GLU A 168 -8.76 -26.75 -2.82
C GLU A 168 -8.17 -25.40 -3.24
N GLU A 169 -9.02 -24.40 -3.41
CA GLU A 169 -8.63 -23.03 -3.70
C GLU A 169 -7.81 -22.42 -2.55
N GLY A 170 -8.26 -22.62 -1.31
CA GLY A 170 -7.52 -22.17 -0.12
C GLY A 170 -6.13 -22.81 -0.02
N LYS A 171 -6.00 -24.09 -0.33
CA LYS A 171 -4.71 -24.79 -0.36
C LYS A 171 -3.80 -24.26 -1.46
N ARG A 172 -4.33 -24.02 -2.66
CA ARG A 172 -3.59 -23.44 -3.79
C ARG A 172 -3.03 -22.06 -3.43
N LEU A 173 -3.89 -21.17 -2.92
CA LEU A 173 -3.52 -19.83 -2.50
C LEU A 173 -2.50 -19.84 -1.36
N TYR A 174 -2.64 -20.73 -0.38
CA TYR A 174 -1.68 -20.88 0.71
C TYR A 174 -0.25 -21.13 0.19
N HIS A 175 -0.09 -22.10 -0.73
CA HIS A 175 1.22 -22.40 -1.30
C HIS A 175 1.76 -21.26 -2.16
N ALA A 176 0.90 -20.60 -2.94
CA ALA A 176 1.30 -19.46 -3.77
C ALA A 176 1.77 -18.27 -2.91
N ILE A 177 1.06 -17.96 -1.83
CA ILE A 177 1.44 -16.88 -0.91
C ILE A 177 2.74 -17.20 -0.16
N LEU A 178 2.96 -18.45 0.27
CA LEU A 178 4.26 -18.83 0.87
C LEU A 178 5.42 -18.67 -0.13
N ALA A 179 5.19 -18.98 -1.41
CA ALA A 179 6.18 -18.76 -2.46
C ALA A 179 6.46 -17.26 -2.69
N ASP A 180 5.45 -16.41 -2.54
CA ASP A 180 5.62 -14.96 -2.57
C ASP A 180 6.38 -14.41 -1.36
N ILE A 181 6.14 -14.92 -0.15
CA ILE A 181 6.95 -14.55 1.03
C ILE A 181 8.42 -14.89 0.78
N ASN A 182 8.69 -16.10 0.25
CA ASN A 182 10.04 -16.50 -0.11
C ASN A 182 10.66 -15.59 -1.19
N THR A 183 9.88 -15.23 -2.22
CA THR A 183 10.33 -14.35 -3.31
C THR A 183 10.59 -12.93 -2.82
N LEU A 184 9.75 -12.39 -1.94
CA LEU A 184 9.97 -11.11 -1.28
C LEU A 184 11.28 -11.12 -0.52
N PHE A 185 11.51 -12.15 0.30
CA PHE A 185 12.72 -12.25 1.12
C PHE A 185 13.98 -12.39 0.26
N ASN A 186 14.01 -13.41 -0.62
CA ASN A 186 15.24 -13.82 -1.31
C ASN A 186 15.52 -13.08 -2.62
N LYS A 187 14.50 -12.51 -3.28
CA LYS A 187 14.69 -11.79 -4.56
C LYS A 187 14.43 -10.29 -4.44
N ALA A 188 13.40 -9.87 -3.73
CA ALA A 188 13.10 -8.44 -3.57
C ALA A 188 13.91 -7.77 -2.43
N ASN A 189 14.58 -8.57 -1.59
CA ASN A 189 15.22 -8.13 -0.35
C ASN A 189 14.25 -7.37 0.57
N LEU A 190 13.06 -7.94 0.76
CA LEU A 190 11.97 -7.38 1.55
C LEU A 190 11.30 -8.42 2.46
N VAL A 191 10.94 -8.00 3.66
CA VAL A 191 9.96 -8.66 4.54
C VAL A 191 8.74 -7.74 4.57
N HIS A 192 7.54 -8.26 4.25
CA HIS A 192 6.33 -7.44 4.19
C HIS A 192 6.03 -6.77 5.53
N ALA A 193 6.26 -7.50 6.62
CA ALA A 193 6.13 -7.05 7.99
C ALA A 193 4.71 -6.69 8.42
N ASP A 194 3.68 -6.98 7.64
CA ASP A 194 2.27 -6.87 8.05
C ASP A 194 1.38 -7.73 7.14
N LEU A 195 1.90 -8.87 6.68
CA LEU A 195 1.18 -9.70 5.73
C LEU A 195 0.08 -10.47 6.46
N SER A 196 -1.14 -10.36 5.93
CA SER A 196 -2.34 -11.04 6.44
C SER A 196 -3.43 -11.03 5.36
N GLU A 197 -4.54 -11.69 5.61
CA GLU A 197 -5.71 -11.72 4.72
C GLU A 197 -6.39 -10.36 4.48
N PHE A 198 -5.99 -9.34 5.24
CA PHE A 198 -6.45 -7.96 5.09
C PHE A 198 -5.69 -7.22 3.99
N ASN A 199 -4.43 -7.61 3.76
CA ASN A 199 -3.51 -6.94 2.84
C ASN A 199 -3.26 -7.78 1.57
N ILE A 200 -4.17 -8.73 1.31
CA ILE A 200 -4.20 -9.58 0.12
C ILE A 200 -5.55 -9.39 -0.53
N LEU A 201 -5.57 -8.96 -1.79
CA LEU A 201 -6.77 -8.93 -2.62
C LEU A 201 -6.87 -10.22 -3.43
N TYR A 202 -8.08 -10.55 -3.88
CA TYR A 202 -8.33 -11.71 -4.72
C TYR A 202 -9.30 -11.34 -5.85
N ASP A 203 -8.89 -11.57 -7.09
CA ASP A 203 -9.67 -11.22 -8.28
C ASP A 203 -10.64 -12.31 -8.74
N GLY A 204 -10.61 -13.48 -8.11
CA GLY A 204 -11.36 -14.67 -8.53
C GLY A 204 -10.47 -15.81 -9.02
N GLU A 205 -9.23 -15.52 -9.39
CA GLU A 205 -8.25 -16.49 -9.92
C GLU A 205 -6.91 -16.44 -9.18
N GLU A 206 -6.37 -15.27 -8.86
CA GLU A 206 -5.04 -15.12 -8.27
C GLU A 206 -5.04 -14.03 -7.17
N HIS A 207 -4.12 -14.17 -6.21
CA HIS A 207 -3.97 -13.17 -5.14
C HIS A 207 -3.12 -11.97 -5.59
N ILE A 208 -3.32 -10.82 -4.94
CA ILE A 208 -2.53 -9.60 -5.15
C ILE A 208 -2.11 -9.06 -3.78
N ILE A 209 -0.81 -8.90 -3.56
CA ILE A 209 -0.28 -8.33 -2.32
C ILE A 209 -0.33 -6.80 -2.40
N ILE A 210 -0.90 -6.16 -1.39
CA ILE A 210 -1.01 -4.71 -1.29
C ILE A 210 -0.38 -4.20 0.02
N ASP A 211 -0.22 -2.88 0.14
CA ASP A 211 0.28 -2.20 1.36
C ASP A 211 1.75 -2.48 1.75
N MET A 212 2.64 -2.28 0.79
CA MET A 212 4.10 -2.46 0.95
C MET A 212 4.81 -1.35 1.76
N GLY A 213 4.07 -0.44 2.40
CA GLY A 213 4.65 0.69 3.14
C GLY A 213 5.39 0.26 4.40
N GLN A 214 4.90 -0.78 5.07
CA GLN A 214 5.53 -1.31 6.28
C GLN A 214 6.71 -2.24 5.98
N ALA A 215 6.88 -2.71 4.73
CA ALA A 215 7.91 -3.66 4.38
C ALA A 215 9.34 -3.16 4.68
N VAL A 216 10.16 -4.01 5.28
CA VAL A 216 11.54 -3.72 5.71
C VAL A 216 12.54 -4.60 4.96
N THR A 217 13.83 -4.28 4.98
CA THR A 217 14.84 -5.19 4.43
C THR A 217 15.20 -6.28 5.46
N PRO A 218 15.75 -7.43 5.03
CA PRO A 218 16.24 -8.48 5.92
C PRO A 218 17.25 -7.98 6.97
N GLU A 219 18.04 -6.95 6.67
CA GLU A 219 19.01 -6.37 7.62
C GLU A 219 18.36 -5.57 8.77
N HIS A 220 17.05 -5.33 8.69
CA HIS A 220 16.32 -4.60 9.71
C HIS A 220 16.38 -5.38 11.06
N PRO A 221 16.63 -4.71 12.21
CA PRO A 221 16.76 -5.41 13.51
C PRO A 221 15.54 -6.26 13.90
N GLY A 222 14.35 -5.86 13.44
CA GLY A 222 13.09 -6.59 13.63
C GLY A 222 12.69 -7.53 12.49
N ALA A 223 13.48 -7.69 11.43
CA ALA A 223 13.09 -8.43 10.22
C ALA A 223 12.65 -9.87 10.52
N VAL A 224 13.41 -10.57 11.37
CA VAL A 224 13.11 -11.95 11.78
C VAL A 224 11.75 -12.06 12.45
N LYS A 225 11.52 -11.22 13.47
CA LYS A 225 10.24 -11.16 14.19
C LYS A 225 9.07 -10.86 13.26
N PHE A 226 9.27 -9.96 12.29
CA PHE A 226 8.26 -9.62 11.31
C PHE A 226 7.96 -10.76 10.35
N LEU A 227 9.00 -11.46 9.85
CA LEU A 227 8.82 -12.61 8.96
C LEU A 227 8.08 -13.75 9.68
N VAL A 228 8.46 -14.07 10.91
CA VAL A 228 7.75 -15.07 11.74
C VAL A 228 6.29 -14.68 11.94
N ARG A 229 6.00 -13.39 12.19
CA ARG A 229 4.63 -12.90 12.32
C ARG A 229 3.83 -13.06 11.03
N ASP A 230 4.41 -12.74 9.89
CA ASP A 230 3.77 -12.87 8.57
C ASP A 230 3.43 -14.35 8.30
N ILE A 231 4.39 -15.26 8.50
CA ILE A 231 4.18 -16.72 8.36
C ILE A 231 3.04 -17.20 9.26
N LYS A 232 3.05 -16.80 10.54
CA LYS A 232 2.02 -17.17 11.51
C LYS A 232 0.63 -16.64 11.14
N ASN A 233 0.55 -15.41 10.64
CA ASN A 233 -0.72 -14.83 10.18
C ASN A 233 -1.30 -15.63 9.02
N ILE A 234 -0.46 -15.98 8.04
CA ILE A 234 -0.86 -16.78 6.87
C ILE A 234 -1.27 -18.20 7.29
N ASN A 235 -0.47 -18.89 8.11
CA ASN A 235 -0.84 -20.20 8.65
C ASN A 235 -2.17 -20.15 9.41
N ARG A 236 -2.35 -19.17 10.30
CA ARG A 236 -3.61 -18.99 11.04
C ARG A 236 -4.81 -18.78 10.11
N TYR A 237 -4.65 -18.01 9.04
CA TYR A 237 -5.75 -17.79 8.09
C TYR A 237 -6.09 -19.06 7.31
N PHE A 238 -5.09 -19.80 6.85
CA PHE A 238 -5.26 -20.94 5.95
C PHE A 238 -5.52 -22.30 6.63
N SER A 239 -5.29 -22.41 7.95
CA SER A 239 -5.58 -23.64 8.71
C SER A 239 -7.05 -24.07 8.68
N ARG A 240 -7.97 -23.19 8.28
CA ARG A 240 -9.38 -23.52 8.07
C ARG A 240 -9.67 -24.21 6.73
N PHE A 241 -8.73 -24.17 5.79
CA PHE A 241 -8.89 -24.69 4.42
C PHE A 241 -7.99 -25.90 4.15
N CYS A 242 -6.80 -25.96 4.76
CA CYS A 242 -5.85 -27.05 4.58
C CYS A 242 -4.94 -27.24 5.80
N ASP A 243 -4.28 -28.39 5.86
CA ASP A 243 -3.19 -28.62 6.81
C ASP A 243 -2.01 -27.69 6.47
N THR A 244 -1.70 -26.77 7.37
CA THR A 244 -0.61 -25.82 7.20
C THR A 244 0.74 -26.45 7.60
N ARG A 245 1.81 -26.04 6.93
CA ARG A 245 3.18 -26.47 7.25
C ARG A 245 3.62 -25.88 8.59
N ASP A 246 4.59 -26.53 9.22
CA ASP A 246 5.19 -26.04 10.46
C ASP A 246 5.85 -24.66 10.26
N GLU A 247 5.61 -23.74 11.20
CA GLU A 247 6.07 -22.34 11.09
C GLU A 247 7.61 -22.25 11.09
N GLU A 248 8.29 -23.09 11.87
CA GLU A 248 9.75 -23.10 12.00
C GLU A 248 10.39 -23.68 10.73
N GLU A 249 9.81 -24.71 10.14
CA GLU A 249 10.23 -25.25 8.84
C GLU A 249 10.07 -24.22 7.71
N ILE A 250 8.92 -23.54 7.61
CA ILE A 250 8.71 -22.47 6.61
C ILE A 250 9.78 -21.38 6.77
N PHE A 251 10.02 -20.93 8.00
CA PHE A 251 11.03 -19.90 8.28
C PHE A 251 12.43 -20.35 7.85
N LYS A 252 12.84 -21.57 8.21
CA LYS A 252 14.14 -22.14 7.83
C LYS A 252 14.30 -22.26 6.31
N ASP A 253 13.24 -22.64 5.59
CA ASP A 253 13.26 -22.73 4.14
C ASP A 253 13.46 -21.36 3.47
N ILE A 254 12.77 -20.33 3.98
CA ILE A 254 12.85 -18.97 3.45
C ILE A 254 14.21 -18.35 3.73
N VAL A 255 14.69 -18.45 4.97
CA VAL A 255 15.93 -17.80 5.41
C VAL A 255 17.18 -18.57 4.97
N GLY A 256 17.08 -19.90 4.83
CA GLY A 256 18.16 -20.75 4.37
C GLY A 256 19.45 -20.61 5.20
N LYS A 257 20.61 -20.47 4.53
CA LYS A 257 21.92 -20.28 5.16
C LYS A 257 22.20 -18.84 5.63
N HIS A 258 21.32 -17.87 5.34
CA HIS A 258 21.44 -16.53 5.90
C HIS A 258 21.12 -16.64 7.39
N ARG A 259 22.13 -16.81 8.26
CA ARG A 259 21.92 -16.96 9.70
C ARG A 259 21.36 -15.66 10.29
N MET A 260 20.05 -15.53 10.26
CA MET A 260 19.30 -14.67 11.15
C MET A 260 18.67 -15.62 12.17
N GLU A 261 19.25 -15.69 13.37
CA GLU A 261 18.68 -16.49 14.45
C GLU A 261 17.31 -15.89 14.85
N PRO A 262 16.27 -16.72 15.07
CA PRO A 262 14.97 -16.33 15.63
C PRO A 262 15.05 -15.50 16.92
#